data_AF-A0A420T5B0-F1
#
_entry.id   AF-A0A420T5B0-F1
#
_cell.length_a   1.000
_cell.length_b   1.000
_cell.length_c   1.000
_cell.angle_alpha   90.00
_cell.angle_beta   90.00
_cell.angle_gamma   90.00
#
_symmetry.space_group_name_H-M   'P 1'
#
loop_
_entity.id
_entity.type
_entity.pdbx_description
1 polymer ?
#
loop_
_entity_poly.entity_id
_entity_poly.type
_entity_poly.pdbx_seq_one_letter_code
_entity_poly.pdbx_strand_id
1 'polypeptide(L)'
;MLASISLRKGNKLYSSRRKPILTLVDDTTPGIHDLLFPACDAERYRQLGAVGYHDSCHDKLHRALVELPRMKPRAGWVPDPLNLFMNVAVDHHGGIDIRAPTSDKGQYVILRAEVDLVVVMSACPQDMVNVNGEVPADCEYRVLE
;
A
#
# COMPACT_ATOMS: atom_id res chain seq x y z
N MET A 1 -0.04 19.06 6.66
CA MET A 1 -0.70 17.81 7.06
C MET A 1 -1.65 17.41 5.95
N LEU A 2 -1.74 16.13 5.59
CA LEU A 2 -2.73 15.67 4.60
C LEU A 2 -4.12 15.75 5.25
N ALA A 3 -4.96 16.67 4.78
CA ALA A 3 -6.33 16.86 5.26
C ALA A 3 -7.34 16.25 4.26
N SER A 4 -7.02 15.05 3.78
CA SER A 4 -7.72 14.36 2.70
C SER A 4 -7.47 12.86 2.83
N ILE A 5 -8.47 12.05 2.48
CA ILE A 5 -8.31 10.59 2.33
C ILE A 5 -7.75 10.21 0.95
N SER A 6 -7.77 11.14 0.00
CA SER A 6 -7.25 10.94 -1.36
C SER A 6 -5.88 11.62 -1.51
N LEU A 7 -4.95 10.91 -2.16
CA LEU A 7 -3.62 11.42 -2.48
C LEU A 7 -3.64 12.18 -3.82
N ARG A 8 -2.89 13.27 -3.89
CA ARG A 8 -2.70 14.09 -5.10
C ARG A 8 -1.24 14.52 -5.25
N LYS A 9 -0.82 14.79 -6.48
CA LYS A 9 0.50 15.38 -6.76
C LYS A 9 0.77 16.60 -5.86
N GLY A 10 1.97 16.67 -5.30
CA GLY A 10 2.40 17.66 -4.32
C GLY A 10 2.04 17.32 -2.86
N ASN A 11 1.22 16.32 -2.60
CA ASN A 11 0.91 15.92 -1.22
C ASN A 11 2.11 15.28 -0.55
N LYS A 12 2.28 15.60 0.74
CA LYS A 12 3.28 14.98 1.61
C LYS A 12 2.64 13.88 2.44
N LEU A 13 3.37 12.80 2.65
CA LEU A 13 3.09 11.73 3.60
C LEU A 13 3.97 11.91 4.83
N TYR A 14 3.46 11.52 5.98
CA TYR A 14 4.04 11.87 7.28
C TYR A 14 4.35 10.62 8.09
N SER A 15 5.45 10.69 8.84
CA SER A 15 5.73 9.73 9.92
C SER A 15 4.73 9.86 11.07
N SER A 16 4.71 8.86 11.96
CA SER A 16 3.99 8.92 13.26
C SER A 16 4.40 10.11 14.14
N ARG A 17 5.56 10.74 13.88
CA ARG A 17 6.03 11.97 14.53
C ARG A 17 5.62 13.25 13.80
N ARG A 18 4.68 13.16 12.85
CA ARG A 18 4.13 14.28 12.06
C ARG A 18 5.17 15.03 11.23
N LYS A 19 6.34 14.41 10.98
CA LYS A 19 7.35 14.94 10.06
C LYS A 19 7.11 14.38 8.66
N PRO A 20 7.14 15.20 7.60
CA PRO A 20 7.11 14.71 6.22
C PRO A 20 8.23 13.69 5.98
N ILE A 21 7.92 12.61 5.27
CA ILE A 21 8.89 11.57 4.91
C ILE A 21 8.89 11.28 3.40
N LEU A 22 7.75 11.40 2.74
CA LEU A 22 7.61 11.22 1.29
C LEU A 22 6.76 12.35 0.72
N THR A 23 7.00 12.74 -0.53
CA THR A 23 6.10 13.59 -1.31
C THR A 23 5.73 12.89 -2.61
N LEU A 24 4.44 12.81 -2.95
CA LEU A 24 3.99 12.37 -4.27
C LEU A 24 4.31 13.47 -5.28
N VAL A 25 5.33 13.28 -6.10
CA VAL A 25 5.78 14.29 -7.08
C VAL A 25 5.23 14.04 -8.47
N ASP A 26 4.82 12.82 -8.78
CA ASP A 26 4.14 12.50 -10.02
C ASP A 26 3.19 11.32 -9.86
N ASP A 27 2.12 11.31 -10.65
CA ASP A 27 1.12 10.26 -10.69
C ASP A 27 0.46 10.28 -12.07
N THR A 28 0.68 9.23 -12.84
CA THR A 28 0.14 9.08 -14.20
C THR A 28 -1.18 8.33 -14.24
N THR A 29 -1.65 7.86 -13.09
CA THR A 29 -2.95 7.19 -12.94
C THR A 29 -4.08 8.22 -12.76
N PRO A 30 -5.35 7.78 -12.69
CA PRO A 30 -6.45 8.65 -12.25
C PRO A 30 -6.35 9.19 -10.80
N GLY A 31 -5.29 8.84 -10.06
CA GLY A 31 -5.03 9.31 -8.70
C GLY A 31 -5.88 8.62 -7.64
N ILE A 32 -6.13 7.33 -7.83
CA ILE A 32 -6.88 6.50 -6.89
C ILE A 32 -5.89 5.58 -6.17
N HIS A 33 -5.71 5.87 -4.88
CA HIS A 33 -4.88 5.11 -3.96
C HIS A 33 -5.60 5.08 -2.61
N ASP A 34 -5.39 4.00 -1.85
CA ASP A 34 -6.01 3.84 -0.56
C ASP A 34 -5.03 4.09 0.61
N LEU A 35 -5.55 4.72 1.65
CA LEU A 35 -4.85 5.04 2.91
C LEU A 35 -5.58 4.46 4.12
N LEU A 36 -6.65 3.68 3.92
CA LEU A 36 -7.58 3.26 4.96
C LEU A 36 -7.45 1.79 5.31
N PHE A 37 -7.19 0.91 4.33
CA PHE A 37 -7.13 -0.52 4.56
C PHE A 37 -5.78 -0.96 5.13
N PRO A 38 -5.80 -1.83 6.16
CA PRO A 38 -4.58 -2.43 6.67
C PRO A 38 -3.98 -3.37 5.61
N ALA A 39 -2.70 -3.70 5.79
CA ALA A 39 -2.05 -4.73 4.99
C ALA A 39 -2.82 -6.06 5.13
N CYS A 40 -3.01 -6.78 4.02
CA CYS A 40 -3.62 -8.12 4.10
C CYS A 40 -2.73 -9.07 4.92
N ASP A 41 -3.38 -9.98 5.64
CA ASP A 41 -2.76 -10.97 6.53
C ASP A 41 -3.51 -12.31 6.46
N ALA A 42 -3.00 -13.32 7.18
CA ALA A 42 -3.58 -14.65 7.21
C ALA A 42 -5.00 -14.69 7.82
N GLU A 43 -5.35 -13.76 8.70
CA GLU A 43 -6.70 -13.66 9.28
C GLU A 43 -7.68 -13.16 8.22
N ARG A 44 -7.29 -12.16 7.43
CA ARG A 44 -8.08 -11.61 6.34
C ARG A 44 -8.42 -12.69 5.32
N TYR A 45 -7.47 -13.50 4.90
CA TYR A 45 -7.73 -14.60 3.97
C TYR A 45 -8.64 -15.67 4.56
N ARG A 46 -8.49 -16.00 5.85
CA ARG A 46 -9.41 -16.93 6.55
C ARG A 46 -10.84 -16.40 6.61
N GLN A 47 -11.03 -15.11 6.86
CA GLN A 47 -12.35 -14.47 6.82
C GLN A 47 -13.01 -14.54 5.44
N LEU A 48 -12.20 -14.53 4.37
CA LEU A 48 -12.67 -14.68 2.99
C LEU A 48 -12.88 -16.15 2.58
N GLY A 49 -12.60 -17.10 3.47
CA GLY A 49 -12.81 -18.53 3.24
C GLY A 49 -11.59 -19.27 2.67
N ALA A 50 -10.40 -18.66 2.66
CA ALA A 50 -9.18 -19.35 2.25
C ALA A 50 -8.89 -20.54 3.17
N VAL A 51 -8.51 -21.67 2.57
CA VAL A 51 -8.11 -22.88 3.28
C VAL A 51 -6.59 -23.01 3.23
N GLY A 52 -5.96 -23.11 4.39
CA GLY A 52 -4.51 -23.27 4.50
C GLY A 52 -3.75 -21.94 4.38
N TYR A 53 -2.52 -22.02 3.88
CA TYR A 53 -1.63 -20.87 3.75
C TYR A 53 -2.00 -20.02 2.54
N HIS A 54 -1.96 -18.70 2.71
CA HIS A 54 -2.06 -17.73 1.64
C HIS A 54 -0.99 -16.65 1.85
N ASP A 55 -0.25 -16.28 0.80
CA ASP A 55 0.72 -15.19 0.87
C ASP A 55 0.02 -13.88 1.26
N SER A 56 0.71 -13.01 1.99
CA SER A 56 0.11 -11.76 2.47
C SER A 56 1.13 -10.62 2.49
N CYS A 57 0.65 -9.38 2.43
CA CYS A 57 1.50 -8.19 2.54
C CYS A 57 2.19 -8.14 3.93
N HIS A 58 1.49 -8.59 4.97
CA HIS A 58 2.02 -8.76 6.31
C HIS A 58 3.27 -9.67 6.30
N ASP A 59 3.15 -10.88 5.75
CA ASP A 59 4.26 -11.83 5.68
C ASP A 59 5.41 -11.31 4.81
N LYS A 60 5.09 -10.70 3.66
CA LYS A 60 6.09 -10.14 2.74
C LYS A 60 6.90 -9.02 3.40
N LEU A 61 6.27 -8.16 4.20
CA LEU A 61 6.98 -7.16 5.01
C LEU A 61 7.96 -7.82 5.98
N HIS A 62 7.51 -8.82 6.74
CA HIS A 62 8.38 -9.50 7.71
C HIS A 62 9.53 -10.25 7.03
N ARG A 63 9.30 -10.88 5.88
CA ARG A 63 10.36 -11.49 5.06
C ARG A 63 11.38 -10.45 4.62
N ALA A 64 10.94 -9.29 4.11
CA ALA A 64 11.85 -8.21 3.71
C ALA A 64 12.65 -7.63 4.88
N LEU A 65 12.06 -7.55 6.07
CA LEU A 65 12.74 -7.05 7.27
C LEU A 65 13.84 -7.97 7.80
N VAL A 66 13.77 -9.29 7.53
CA VAL A 66 14.84 -10.24 7.90
C VAL A 66 16.15 -9.89 7.19
N GLU A 67 16.07 -9.42 5.95
CA GLU A 67 17.22 -8.98 5.14
C GLU A 67 17.82 -7.64 5.63
N LEU A 68 17.17 -6.98 6.60
CA LEU A 68 17.54 -5.66 7.12
C LEU A 68 17.81 -5.74 8.63
N PRO A 69 18.90 -6.40 9.09
CA PRO A 69 19.12 -6.70 10.51
C PRO A 69 19.28 -5.46 11.41
N ARG A 70 19.50 -4.28 10.83
CA ARG A 70 19.51 -3.00 11.55
C ARG A 70 18.11 -2.50 11.88
N MET A 71 17.09 -2.93 11.14
CA MET A 71 15.67 -2.63 11.39
C MET A 71 15.05 -3.72 12.26
N LYS A 72 14.80 -3.39 13.53
CA LYS A 72 14.22 -4.30 14.51
C LYS A 72 12.90 -3.73 15.03
N PRO A 73 11.83 -3.72 14.22
CA PRO A 73 10.52 -3.33 14.72
C PRO A 73 10.04 -4.33 15.78
N ARG A 74 9.03 -3.92 16.56
CA ARG A 74 8.41 -4.80 17.55
C ARG A 74 7.86 -6.04 16.86
N ALA A 75 7.92 -7.20 17.52
CA ALA A 75 7.37 -8.44 16.97
C ALA A 75 5.89 -8.25 16.57
N GLY A 76 5.53 -8.71 15.36
CA GLY A 76 4.19 -8.57 14.78
C GLY A 76 3.80 -7.14 14.39
N TRP A 77 4.72 -6.16 14.46
CA TRP A 77 4.43 -4.80 14.04
C TRP A 77 4.38 -4.70 12.52
N VAL A 78 3.25 -4.21 12.02
CA VAL A 78 3.02 -3.84 10.62
C VAL A 78 2.33 -2.48 10.61
N PRO A 79 2.91 -1.44 10.01
CA PRO A 79 2.23 -0.16 9.83
C PRO A 79 1.14 -0.29 8.76
N ASP A 80 0.13 0.57 8.81
CA ASP A 80 -0.82 0.70 7.71
C ASP A 80 -0.07 1.11 6.43
N PRO A 81 -0.29 0.40 5.31
CA PRO A 81 0.41 0.65 4.07
C PRO A 81 -0.12 1.89 3.35
N LEU A 82 0.70 2.44 2.46
CA LEU A 82 0.21 3.22 1.32
C LEU A 82 -0.22 2.22 0.25
N ASN A 83 -1.53 1.96 0.11
CA ASN A 83 -2.07 1.05 -0.88
C ASN A 83 -2.13 1.74 -2.25
N LEU A 84 -0.98 1.79 -2.93
CA LEU A 84 -0.88 2.31 -4.29
C LEU A 84 -1.82 1.55 -5.22
N PHE A 85 -2.52 2.31 -6.08
CA PHE A 85 -3.46 1.84 -7.11
C PHE A 85 -4.74 1.15 -6.62
N MET A 86 -4.86 0.88 -5.31
CA MET A 86 -6.05 0.26 -4.74
C MET A 86 -7.25 1.22 -4.77
N ASN A 87 -8.39 0.74 -5.24
CA ASN A 87 -9.61 1.52 -5.40
C ASN A 87 -10.64 1.20 -4.30
N VAL A 88 -10.61 2.01 -3.25
CA VAL A 88 -11.57 1.96 -2.15
C VAL A 88 -12.45 3.19 -2.21
N ALA A 89 -13.71 3.00 -2.57
CA ALA A 89 -14.70 4.08 -2.56
C ALA A 89 -15.32 4.22 -1.17
N VAL A 90 -15.40 5.46 -0.69
CA VAL A 90 -16.11 5.80 0.55
C VAL A 90 -17.31 6.66 0.19
N ASP A 91 -18.51 6.26 0.62
CA ASP A 91 -19.71 7.05 0.41
C ASP A 91 -19.91 8.11 1.50
N HIS A 92 -20.89 8.99 1.30
CA HIS A 92 -21.23 10.08 2.23
C HIS A 92 -21.85 9.61 3.56
N HIS A 93 -22.20 8.33 3.68
CA HIS A 93 -22.64 7.68 4.92
C HIS A 93 -21.50 6.91 5.62
N GLY A 94 -20.31 6.87 5.03
CA GLY A 94 -19.16 6.13 5.55
C GLY A 94 -19.12 4.66 5.12
N GLY A 95 -19.97 4.24 4.18
CA GLY A 95 -19.89 2.94 3.54
C GLY A 95 -18.63 2.80 2.70
N ILE A 96 -18.08 1.58 2.65
CA ILE A 96 -16.83 1.26 1.96
C ILE A 96 -17.10 0.21 0.89
N ASP A 97 -16.60 0.46 -0.32
CA ASP A 97 -16.73 -0.42 -1.48
C ASP A 97 -15.37 -0.66 -2.14
N ILE A 98 -14.93 -1.92 -2.19
CA ILE A 98 -13.66 -2.34 -2.79
C ILE A 98 -13.91 -2.64 -4.26
N ARG A 99 -13.28 -1.86 -5.14
CA ARG A 99 -13.44 -1.92 -6.59
C ARG A 99 -12.15 -2.32 -7.26
N ALA A 100 -12.26 -2.76 -8.51
CA ALA A 100 -11.11 -2.98 -9.37
C ALA A 100 -10.26 -1.69 -9.48
N PRO A 101 -8.92 -1.81 -9.52
CA PRO A 101 -8.04 -0.70 -9.85
C PRO A 101 -8.45 -0.03 -11.17
N THR A 102 -8.29 1.28 -11.24
CA THR A 102 -8.52 2.05 -12.48
C THR A 102 -7.20 2.41 -13.17
N SER A 103 -6.09 1.85 -12.71
CA SER A 103 -4.77 2.06 -13.29
C SER A 103 -4.49 1.06 -14.40
N ASP A 104 -3.82 1.51 -15.44
CA ASP A 104 -3.40 0.69 -16.58
C ASP A 104 -1.93 0.28 -16.50
N LYS A 105 -1.57 -0.77 -17.24
CA LYS A 105 -0.18 -1.23 -17.38
C LYS A 105 0.72 -0.08 -17.85
N GLY A 106 1.84 0.11 -17.17
CA GLY A 106 2.85 1.12 -17.50
C GLY A 106 2.60 2.48 -16.85
N GLN A 107 1.47 2.68 -16.18
CA GLN A 107 1.30 3.83 -15.29
C GLN A 107 2.12 3.65 -14.02
N TYR A 108 2.51 4.77 -13.43
CA TYR A 108 3.42 4.86 -12.30
C TYR A 108 3.11 6.07 -11.40
N VAL A 109 3.65 6.01 -10.19
CA VAL A 109 3.81 7.15 -9.27
C VAL A 109 5.29 7.41 -9.02
N ILE A 110 5.64 8.67 -8.74
CA ILE A 110 6.98 9.03 -8.27
C ILE A 110 6.85 9.61 -6.86
N LEU A 111 7.58 9.02 -5.93
CA LEU A 111 7.67 9.46 -4.54
C LEU A 111 9.07 10.01 -4.27
N ARG A 112 9.16 11.28 -3.88
CA ARG A 112 10.42 11.87 -3.41
C ARG A 112 10.58 11.59 -1.93
N ALA A 113 11.72 11.02 -1.54
CA ALA A 113 12.13 10.91 -0.13
C ALA A 113 12.50 12.30 0.43
N GLU A 114 11.93 12.66 1.57
CA GLU A 114 12.22 13.93 2.27
C GLU A 114 13.31 13.76 3.34
N VAL A 115 13.64 12.51 3.66
CA VAL A 115 14.67 12.06 4.61
C VAL A 115 15.20 10.71 4.13
N ASP A 116 16.30 10.23 4.70
CA ASP A 116 16.77 8.86 4.45
C ASP A 116 15.73 7.84 4.92
N LEU A 117 15.35 6.92 4.03
CA LEU A 117 14.28 5.95 4.28
C LEU A 117 14.67 4.55 3.85
N VAL A 118 14.14 3.58 4.58
CA VAL A 118 13.94 2.22 4.09
C VAL A 118 12.51 2.13 3.61
N VAL A 119 12.32 1.78 2.33
CA VAL A 119 11.00 1.57 1.73
C VAL A 119 10.85 0.08 1.46
N VAL A 120 9.75 -0.50 1.93
CA VAL A 120 9.37 -1.89 1.62
C VAL A 120 8.13 -1.85 0.75
N MET A 121 8.19 -2.53 -0.40
CA MET A 121 7.07 -2.67 -1.32
C MET A 121 6.66 -4.13 -1.40
N SER A 122 5.35 -4.37 -1.40
CA SER A 122 4.76 -5.69 -1.57
C SER A 122 3.76 -5.63 -2.71
N ALA A 123 4.00 -6.41 -3.77
CA ALA A 123 2.95 -6.73 -4.74
C ALA A 123 1.88 -7.58 -4.03
N CYS A 124 0.72 -6.97 -3.78
CA CYS A 124 -0.34 -7.57 -2.99
C CYS A 124 -0.87 -8.83 -3.68
N PRO A 125 -0.88 -10.00 -3.00
CA PRO A 125 -1.32 -11.26 -3.61
C PRO A 125 -2.84 -11.45 -3.57
N GLN A 126 -3.63 -10.43 -3.23
CA GLN A 126 -5.08 -10.56 -3.04
C GLN A 126 -5.80 -10.92 -4.35
N ASP A 127 -6.41 -12.11 -4.37
CA ASP A 127 -7.09 -12.73 -5.52
C ASP A 127 -8.54 -13.16 -5.20
N MET A 128 -9.03 -12.95 -3.97
CA MET A 128 -10.36 -13.36 -3.52
C MET A 128 -11.39 -12.23 -3.50
N VAL A 129 -10.95 -10.98 -3.68
CA VAL A 129 -11.79 -9.78 -3.79
C VAL A 129 -11.19 -8.81 -4.82
N ASN A 130 -11.99 -7.86 -5.29
CA ASN A 130 -11.67 -6.91 -6.36
C ASN A 130 -10.48 -5.95 -6.15
N VAL A 131 -9.62 -6.14 -5.14
CA VAL A 131 -8.45 -5.29 -4.87
C VAL A 131 -7.49 -5.21 -6.06
N ASN A 132 -7.20 -6.34 -6.71
CA ASN A 132 -6.33 -6.42 -7.89
C ASN A 132 -7.11 -6.79 -9.16
N GLY A 133 -8.43 -6.54 -9.19
CA GLY A 133 -9.32 -7.15 -10.19
C GLY A 133 -9.28 -8.69 -10.13
N GLU A 134 -9.00 -9.25 -8.95
CA GLU A 134 -8.89 -10.69 -8.66
C GLU A 134 -7.76 -11.41 -9.44
N VAL A 135 -6.88 -10.66 -10.11
CA VAL A 135 -5.73 -11.19 -10.85
C VAL A 135 -4.47 -10.41 -10.44
N PRO A 136 -3.81 -10.79 -9.34
CA PRO A 136 -2.56 -10.16 -8.92
C PRO A 136 -1.52 -10.13 -10.03
N ALA A 137 -0.79 -9.02 -10.12
CA ALA A 137 0.28 -8.82 -11.09
C ALA A 137 1.52 -8.23 -10.41
N ASP A 138 2.66 -8.36 -11.07
CA ASP A 138 3.92 -7.77 -10.60
C ASP A 138 3.90 -6.24 -10.67
N CYS A 139 4.68 -5.62 -9.78
CA CYS A 139 4.91 -4.19 -9.75
C CYS A 139 6.42 -3.92 -9.73
N GLU A 140 6.90 -3.07 -10.62
CA GLU A 140 8.31 -2.64 -10.66
C GLU A 140 8.51 -1.43 -9.75
N TYR A 141 9.66 -1.35 -9.10
CA TYR A 141 10.14 -0.13 -8.47
C TYR A 141 11.50 0.26 -9.02
N ARG A 142 11.79 1.56 -9.00
CA ARG A 142 13.08 2.11 -9.36
C ARG A 142 13.45 3.22 -8.38
N VAL A 143 14.72 3.24 -7.97
CA VAL A 143 15.29 4.39 -7.26
C VAL A 143 15.83 5.36 -8.30
N LEU A 144 15.36 6.60 -8.26
CA LEU A 144 15.79 7.68 -9.15
C LEU A 144 16.82 8.53 -8.40
N GLU A 145 17.84 9.01 -9.12
CA GLU A 145 18.85 9.95 -8.63
C GLU A 145 18.38 11.42 -8.73
#